data_AF-A0A538A1I8-F1
#
_entry.id   AF-A0A538A1I8-F1
#
_cell.length_a   1.000
_cell.length_b   1.000
_cell.length_c   1.000
_cell.angle_alpha   90.00
_cell.angle_beta   90.00
_cell.angle_gamma   90.00
#
_symmetry.space_group_name_H-M   'P 1'
#
loop_
_entity.id
_entity.type
_entity.pdbx_description
1 polymer ?
#
loop_
_entity_poly.entity_id
_entity_poly.type
_entity_poly.pdbx_seq_one_letter_code
_entity_poly.pdbx_strand_id
1 'polypeptide(L)' 'MERIDFVGERYEVVTVRQFGRGAGSGVEVEMRIAQLYEVHDEKATRLHYYPDREMALTAAERLSREADQSA' A
#
# COMPACT_ATOMS: atom_id res chain seq x y z
N MET A 1 -16.09 -1.19 0.72
CA MET A 1 -15.82 0.15 0.16
C MET A 1 -14.32 0.33 0.21
N GLU A 2 -13.69 0.56 -0.94
CA GLU A 2 -12.26 0.84 -1.01
C GLU A 2 -12.01 2.17 -0.30
N ARG A 3 -11.00 2.18 0.58
CA ARG A 3 -10.63 3.35 1.37
C ARG A 3 -9.20 3.71 1.00
N ILE A 4 -8.99 5.01 0.80
CA ILE A 4 -7.67 5.62 0.60
C ILE A 4 -7.38 6.49 1.83
N ASP A 5 -6.22 6.29 2.44
CA ASP A 5 -5.70 7.12 3.52
C ASP A 5 -4.37 7.75 3.06
N PHE A 6 -4.30 9.08 3.10
CA PHE A 6 -3.09 9.83 2.77
C PHE A 6 -2.25 10.03 4.04
N VAL A 7 -0.94 9.82 3.94
CA VAL A 7 0.02 10.02 5.02
C VAL A 7 1.15 10.93 4.53
N GLY A 8 1.13 12.17 4.99
CA GLY A 8 1.98 13.22 4.42
C GLY A 8 1.66 13.48 2.95
N GLU A 9 2.64 13.99 2.20
CA GLU A 9 2.48 14.30 0.76
C GLU A 9 2.86 13.14 -0.16
N ARG A 10 3.52 12.10 0.37
CA ARG A 10 4.21 11.07 -0.42
C ARG A 10 3.67 9.67 -0.23
N TYR A 11 2.75 9.42 0.70
CA TYR A 11 2.32 8.07 0.99
C TYR A 11 0.81 7.92 0.96
N GLU A 12 0.35 6.85 0.32
CA GLU A 12 -1.06 6.50 0.21
C GLU A 12 -1.29 5.05 0.63
N VAL A 13 -2.25 4.81 1.51
CA VAL A 13 -2.66 3.47 1.93
C VAL A 13 -4.03 3.17 1.34
N VAL A 14 -4.12 2.09 0.57
CA VAL A 14 -5.35 1.64 -0.09
C VAL A 14 -5.74 0.25 0.40
N THR A 15 -6.96 0.09 0.90
CA THR A 15 -7.50 -1.24 1.18
C THR A 15 -8.19 -1.81 -0.04
N VAL A 16 -7.74 -2.99 -0.47
CA VAL A 16 -8.22 -3.62 -1.71
C VAL A 16 -8.68 -5.05 -1.46
N ARG A 17 -9.64 -5.48 -2.27
CA ARG A 17 -9.94 -6.90 -2.48
C ARG A 17 -9.19 -7.34 -3.73
N GLN A 18 -8.13 -8.12 -3.55
CA GLN A 18 -7.35 -8.67 -4.65
C GLN A 18 -7.86 -10.06 -5.01
N PHE A 19 -8.04 -10.32 -6.30
CA PHE A 19 -8.39 -11.63 -6.82
C PHE A 19 -7.53 -11.93 -8.05
N GLY A 20 -7.28 -13.21 -8.29
CA GLY A 20 -6.50 -13.64 -9.43
C GLY A 20 -6.41 -15.15 -9.54
N ARG A 21 -5.90 -15.60 -10.68
CA ARG A 21 -5.67 -17.02 -10.96
C ARG A 21 -4.21 -17.24 -11.32
N GLY A 22 -3.55 -18.15 -10.61
CA GLY A 22 -2.16 -18.49 -10.88
C GLY A 22 -2.01 -19.04 -12.29
N ALA A 23 -1.24 -18.36 -13.16
CA ALA A 23 -1.14 -18.73 -14.58
C ALA A 23 -0.61 -20.15 -14.80
N GLY A 24 0.33 -20.63 -13.97
CA GLY A 24 0.88 -21.97 -14.06
C GLY A 24 0.11 -23.05 -13.29
N SER A 25 -0.55 -22.69 -12.18
CA SER A 25 -1.21 -23.66 -11.28
C SER A 25 -2.72 -23.75 -11.46
N GLY A 26 -3.34 -22.72 -12.05
CA GLY A 26 -4.80 -22.57 -12.11
C GLY A 26 -5.46 -22.28 -10.76
N VAL A 27 -4.69 -22.08 -9.68
CA VAL A 27 -5.23 -21.83 -8.34
C VAL A 27 -5.87 -20.44 -8.29
N GLU A 28 -7.11 -20.40 -7.84
CA GLU A 28 -7.82 -19.16 -7.52
C GLU A 28 -7.31 -18.59 -6.20
N VAL A 29 -7.05 -17.28 -6.18
CA VAL A 29 -6.72 -16.54 -4.97
C VAL A 29 -7.69 -15.39 -4.80
N GLU A 30 -8.13 -15.21 -3.56
CA GLU A 30 -8.85 -14.02 -3.13
C GLU A 30 -8.29 -13.58 -1.78
N MET A 31 -7.92 -12.30 -1.65
CA MET A 31 -7.38 -11.73 -0.43
C MET A 31 -7.93 -10.32 -0.21
N ARG A 32 -8.04 -9.93 1.06
CA ARG A 32 -8.22 -8.53 1.47
C ARG A 32 -6.90 -8.08 2.07
N ILE A 33 -6.29 -7.06 1.47
CA ILE A 33 -4.97 -6.57 1.85
C ILE A 33 -4.95 -5.05 1.85
N ALA A 34 -3.94 -4.48 2.48
CA ALA A 34 -3.61 -3.06 2.32
C ALA A 34 -2.38 -2.91 1.44
N GLN A 35 -2.44 -1.95 0.53
CA GLN A 35 -1.34 -1.52 -0.32
C GLN A 35 -0.86 -0.17 0.18
N LEU A 36 0.44 -0.04 0.42
CA LEU A 36 1.09 1.25 0.69
C LEU A 36 1.87 1.65 -0.56
N TYR A 37 1.50 2.79 -1.13
CA TYR A 37 2.19 3.42 -2.23
C TYR A 37 3.07 4.55 -1.71
N GLU A 38 4.32 4.58 -2.17
CA GLU A 38 5.09 5.81 -2.21
C GLU A 38 4.81 6.51 -3.54
N VAL A 39 4.48 7.79 -3.47
CA VAL A 39 4.06 8.62 -4.60
C VAL A 39 5.01 9.81 -4.73
N HIS A 40 5.44 10.07 -5.96
CA HIS A 40 6.22 11.23 -6.34
C HIS A 40 5.74 11.72 -7.70
N ASP A 41 5.43 13.01 -7.83
CA ASP A 41 4.84 13.61 -9.04
C ASP A 41 3.66 12.79 -9.60
N GLU A 42 2.70 12.48 -8.73
CA GLU A 42 1.47 11.71 -9.05
C GLU A 42 1.72 10.29 -9.57
N LYS A 43 2.94 9.76 -9.41
CA LYS A 43 3.33 8.42 -9.83
C LYS A 43 3.73 7.57 -8.64
N ALA A 44 3.18 6.36 -8.59
CA ALA A 44 3.65 5.34 -7.67
C ALA A 44 5.09 4.94 -8.00
N THR A 45 6.02 5.23 -7.10
CA THR A 45 7.44 4.86 -7.23
C THR A 45 7.77 3.59 -6.47
N ARG A 46 6.96 3.24 -5.44
CA ARG A 46 7.12 2.03 -4.65
C ARG A 46 5.77 1.49 -4.17
N LEU A 47 5.67 0.16 -4.10
CA LEU A 47 4.49 -0.55 -3.60
C LEU A 47 4.89 -1.57 -2.54
N HIS A 48 4.19 -1.53 -1.41
CA HIS A 48 4.29 -2.49 -0.32
C HIS A 48 2.94 -3.15 -0.06
N TYR A 49 2.95 -4.45 0.23
CA TYR A 49 1.75 -5.19 0.64
C TYR A 49 1.78 -5.45 2.14
N TYR A 50 0.67 -5.17 2.80
CA TYR A 50 0.45 -5.46 4.20
C TYR A 50 -0.82 -6.31 4.38
N PRO A 51 -0.85 -7.18 5.40
CA PRO A 51 -2.03 -7.98 5.72
C PRO A 51 -3.28 -7.14 5.97
N ASP A 52 -3.10 -5.96 6.57
CA ASP A 52 -4.19 -5.06 6.92
C ASP A 52 -3.78 -3.58 6.89
N ARG A 53 -4.80 -2.73 7.04
CA ARG A 53 -4.70 -1.27 7.00
C ARG A 53 -3.86 -0.69 8.13
N GLU A 54 -3.94 -1.25 9.32
CA GLU A 54 -3.28 -0.70 10.51
C GLU A 54 -1.76 -0.87 10.41
N MET A 55 -1.33 -2.04 9.94
CA MET A 55 0.08 -2.30 9.64
C MET A 55 0.60 -1.38 8.54
N ALA A 56 -0.17 -1.16 7.47
CA ALA A 56 0.21 -0.27 6.38
C ALA A 56 0.36 1.18 6.84
N LEU A 57 -0.57 1.68 7.67
CA LEU A 57 -0.52 3.03 8.21
C LEU A 57 0.66 3.23 9.16
N THR A 58 0.88 2.27 10.07
CA THR A 58 2.04 2.31 10.98
C THR A 58 3.36 2.39 10.19
N ALA A 59 3.45 1.64 9.09
CA ALA A 59 4.61 1.69 8.20
C ALA A 59 4.72 3.04 7.47
N ALA A 60 3.61 3.55 6.93
CA ALA A 60 3.56 4.84 6.23
C ALA A 60 3.97 6.00 7.14
N GLU A 61 3.45 6.04 8.37
CA GLU A 61 3.79 7.06 9.37
C GLU A 61 5.28 7.04 9.72
N ARG A 62 5.88 5.84 9.84
CA ARG A 62 7.32 5.70 10.08
C ARG A 62 8.12 6.24 8.90
N LEU A 63 7.76 5.84 7.68
CA LEU A 63 8.46 6.26 6.45
C LEU A 63 8.33 7.76 6.18
N SER A 64 7.16 8.36 6.46
CA SER A 64 6.95 9.80 6.36
C SER A 64 7.92 10.55 7.25
N ARG A 65 8.02 10.16 8.53
CA ARG A 65 8.95 10.81 9.47
C ARG A 65 10.42 10.68 9.05
N GLU A 66 10.81 9.55 8.46
CA GLU A 66 12.18 9.33 7.99
C GLU A 66 12.51 10.18 6.75
N ALA A 67 11.54 10.34 5.84
CA ALA A 67 11.68 11.21 4.68
C ALA A 67 11.83 12.68 5.08
N ASP A 68 11.02 13.15 6.04
CA ASP A 68 11.06 14.53 6.54
C ASP A 68 12.38 14.86 7.26
N GLN A 69 13.06 13.86 7.83
CA GLN A 69 14.37 14.02 8.47
C GLN A 69 15.54 14.05 7.47
N SER A 70 15.29 13.65 6.23
CA SER A 70 16.31 13.53 5.18
C SER A 70 16.24 14.68 4.16
N ALA A 71 15.28 15.58 4.31
CA ALA A 71 15.04 16.76 3.46
C ALA A 71 15.61 18.03 4.10
#